data_AF-A0A937DS31-F1
#
_entry.id   AF-A0A937DS31-F1
#
_cell.length_a   1.000
_cell.length_b   1.000
_cell.length_c   1.000
_cell.angle_alpha   90.00
_cell.angle_beta   90.00
_cell.angle_gamma   90.00
#
_symmetry.space_group_name_H-M   'P 1'
#
loop_
_entity.id
_entity.type
_entity.pdbx_description
1 polymer ?
#
loop_
_entity_poly.entity_id
_entity_poly.type
_entity_poly.pdbx_seq_one_letter_code
_entity_poly.pdbx_strand_id
1 'polypeptide(L)'
;MDRIDFHAPRRCLLEPIQAIFDAAKNLDDAVDAHLAGDRTAADALILEADRPEIYRWTDAIWGRHVAEILRIRPVANAPPTLRKDDRPIPRAPVAETRRRVIDRDGYHCRFCGIPVIDRRVRSMLREHYPIALRWGRTNNQQHAAFQCMWLQYDHVLPNGRGGDSSADNIVVTCAPCNFGRMERTLEEVGVLDPRSRPVIRSAWDGLERIRRQKKK
;
A
#
# COMPACT_ATOMS: atom_id res chain seq x y z
N MET A 1 2.93 -30.53 14.41
CA MET A 1 3.10 -29.26 13.68
C MET A 1 2.02 -29.26 12.61
N ASP A 2 0.89 -28.63 12.91
CA ASP A 2 -0.32 -28.73 12.09
C ASP A 2 -0.04 -28.35 10.64
N ARG A 3 -0.52 -29.17 9.70
CA ARG A 3 -0.59 -28.81 8.28
C ARG A 3 -1.54 -27.63 8.18
N ILE A 4 -1.00 -26.42 8.23
CA ILE A 4 -1.72 -25.21 7.82
C ILE A 4 -2.28 -25.51 6.43
N ASP A 5 -3.61 -25.55 6.29
CA ASP A 5 -4.25 -25.72 5.00
C ASP A 5 -3.77 -24.56 4.11
N PHE A 6 -3.01 -24.91 3.08
CA PHE A 6 -2.41 -23.97 2.15
C PHE A 6 -3.48 -23.04 1.56
N HIS A 7 -4.72 -23.51 1.37
CA HIS A 7 -5.81 -22.72 0.81
C HIS A 7 -6.74 -22.06 1.83
N ALA A 8 -6.47 -22.20 3.13
CA ALA A 8 -7.25 -21.54 4.17
C ALA A 8 -7.37 -20.02 3.93
N PRO A 9 -8.57 -19.43 4.14
CA PRO A 9 -8.75 -17.99 4.03
C PRO A 9 -7.82 -17.23 4.97
N ARG A 10 -7.28 -16.11 4.50
CA ARG A 10 -6.28 -15.30 5.21
C ARG A 10 -6.59 -13.82 5.09
N ARG A 11 -6.01 -13.00 5.97
CA ARG A 11 -6.27 -11.55 6.02
C ARG A 11 -5.47 -10.76 4.99
N CYS A 12 -4.29 -11.26 4.62
CA CYS A 12 -3.39 -10.57 3.71
C CYS A 12 -2.56 -11.55 2.88
N LEU A 13 -1.86 -11.03 1.87
CA LEU A 13 -0.98 -11.82 1.00
C LEU A 13 0.27 -12.31 1.73
N LEU A 14 0.79 -11.52 2.66
CA LEU A 14 1.94 -11.86 3.47
C LEU A 14 1.87 -11.03 4.75
N GLU A 15 2.10 -11.66 5.90
CA GLU A 15 2.07 -10.95 7.18
C GLU A 15 3.19 -9.89 7.22
N PRO A 16 2.89 -8.65 7.63
CA PRO A 16 3.88 -7.58 7.67
C PRO A 16 4.96 -7.87 8.72
N ILE A 17 6.19 -7.49 8.42
CA ILE A 17 7.33 -7.59 9.34
C ILE A 17 7.45 -6.35 10.23
N GLN A 18 8.00 -6.52 11.44
CA GLN A 18 8.19 -5.42 12.39
C GLN A 18 8.95 -4.22 11.79
N ALA A 19 9.93 -4.50 10.93
CA ALA A 19 10.73 -3.47 10.27
C ALA A 19 9.91 -2.42 9.51
N ILE A 20 8.72 -2.77 9.00
CA ILE A 20 7.83 -1.82 8.33
C ILE A 20 7.29 -0.81 9.32
N PHE A 21 6.91 -1.24 10.52
CA PHE A 21 6.37 -0.37 11.56
C PHE A 21 7.46 0.50 12.18
N ASP A 22 8.67 -0.05 12.38
CA ASP A 22 9.82 0.74 12.83
C ASP A 22 10.16 1.83 11.82
N ALA A 23 10.18 1.50 10.52
CA ALA A 23 10.41 2.48 9.46
C ALA A 23 9.29 3.52 9.39
N ALA A 24 8.02 3.14 9.59
CA ALA A 24 6.93 4.09 9.68
C ALA A 24 7.13 5.06 10.84
N LYS A 25 7.54 4.58 12.02
CA LYS A 25 7.89 5.44 13.16
C LYS A 25 9.03 6.40 12.83
N ASN A 26 10.11 5.93 12.22
CA ASN A 26 11.23 6.79 11.83
C ASN A 26 10.77 7.87 10.85
N LEU A 27 9.91 7.54 9.88
CA LEU A 27 9.37 8.53 8.95
C LEU A 27 8.41 9.54 9.60
N ASP A 28 7.67 9.12 10.64
CA ASP A 28 6.85 10.01 11.45
C ASP A 28 7.73 11.02 12.19
N ASP A 29 8.72 10.51 12.94
CA ASP A 29 9.68 11.34 13.67
C ASP A 29 10.46 12.26 12.71
N ALA A 30 10.76 11.79 11.49
CA ALA A 30 11.44 12.59 10.46
C ALA A 30 10.62 13.78 9.99
N VAL A 31 9.31 13.61 9.83
CA VAL A 31 8.41 14.71 9.46
C VAL A 31 8.27 15.69 10.62
N ASP A 32 8.24 15.23 11.87
CA ASP A 32 8.24 16.12 13.03
C ASP A 32 9.54 16.93 13.13
N ALA A 33 10.69 16.28 12.95
CA ALA A 33 11.99 16.96 12.90
C ALA A 33 12.03 18.00 11.77
N HIS A 34 11.54 17.66 10.58
CA HIS A 34 11.42 18.60 9.45
C HIS A 34 10.57 19.83 9.82
N LEU A 35 9.41 19.61 10.44
CA LEU A 35 8.49 20.68 10.83
C LEU A 35 9.08 21.57 11.93
N ALA A 36 9.90 21.00 12.82
CA ALA A 36 10.66 21.73 13.84
C ALA A 36 11.89 22.47 13.27
N GLY A 37 12.23 22.26 12.00
CA GLY A 37 13.39 22.87 11.33
C GLY A 37 14.69 22.07 11.48
N ASP A 38 14.68 20.93 12.16
CA ASP A 38 15.82 20.02 12.28
C ASP A 38 15.94 19.14 11.03
N ARG A 39 16.63 19.67 10.03
CA ARG A 39 16.84 18.99 8.75
C ARG A 39 17.82 17.82 8.87
N THR A 40 18.77 17.88 9.80
CA THR A 40 19.77 16.83 9.99
C THR A 40 19.14 15.59 10.60
N ALA A 41 18.32 15.73 11.64
CA ALA A 41 17.59 14.60 12.23
C ALA A 41 16.60 14.00 11.24
N ALA A 42 15.87 14.84 10.49
CA ALA A 42 14.94 14.36 9.46
C ALA A 42 15.64 13.54 8.36
N ASP A 43 16.79 13.99 7.87
CA ASP A 43 17.58 13.26 6.85
C ASP A 43 18.06 11.90 7.38
N ALA A 44 18.61 11.86 8.60
CA ALA A 44 19.07 10.63 9.23
C ALA A 44 17.95 9.60 9.44
N LEU A 45 16.78 10.05 9.92
CA LEU A 45 15.62 9.18 10.17
C LEU A 45 15.02 8.64 8.86
N ILE A 46 14.99 9.44 7.79
CA ILE A 46 14.59 8.96 6.46
C ILE A 46 15.57 7.90 5.98
N LEU A 47 16.88 8.15 6.08
CA LEU A 47 17.90 7.19 5.66
C LEU A 47 17.78 5.87 6.43
N GLU A 48 17.56 5.91 7.75
CA GLU A 48 17.39 4.73 8.59
C GLU A 48 16.13 3.91 8.24
N ALA A 49 15.08 4.57 7.75
CA ALA A 49 13.88 3.89 7.29
C ALA A 49 14.10 3.05 6.00
N ASP A 50 15.18 3.25 5.25
CA ASP A 50 15.48 2.53 4.00
C ASP A 50 16.07 1.12 4.25
N ARG A 51 15.24 0.22 4.77
CA ARG A 51 15.69 -1.10 5.24
C ARG A 51 15.59 -2.19 4.16
N PRO A 52 16.66 -2.96 3.85
CA PRO A 52 16.65 -4.02 2.83
C PRO A 52 15.62 -5.14 3.07
N GLU A 53 15.30 -5.47 4.31
CA GLU A 53 14.28 -6.45 4.69
C GLU A 53 12.87 -6.03 4.28
N ILE A 54 12.56 -4.72 4.29
CA ILE A 54 11.29 -4.20 3.78
C ILE A 54 11.21 -4.41 2.27
N TYR A 55 12.31 -4.17 1.56
CA TYR A 55 12.40 -4.46 0.13
C TYR A 55 12.20 -5.94 -0.15
N ARG A 56 12.87 -6.85 0.58
CA ARG A 56 12.71 -8.30 0.42
C ARG A 56 11.25 -8.75 0.65
N TRP A 57 10.60 -8.23 1.70
CA TRP A 57 9.20 -8.52 1.96
C TRP A 57 8.28 -8.04 0.82
N THR A 58 8.55 -6.84 0.31
CA THR A 58 7.80 -6.24 -0.80
C THR A 58 8.00 -7.04 -2.10
N ASP A 59 9.25 -7.38 -2.43
CA ASP A 59 9.62 -8.16 -3.62
C ASP A 59 9.07 -9.59 -3.58
N ALA A 60 8.92 -10.19 -2.40
CA ALA A 60 8.30 -11.50 -2.27
C ALA A 60 6.83 -11.50 -2.76
N ILE A 61 6.11 -10.39 -2.60
CA ILE A 61 4.67 -10.30 -2.89
C ILE A 61 4.36 -9.99 -4.37
N TRP A 62 5.25 -9.28 -5.06
CA TRP A 62 5.01 -8.84 -6.46
C TRP A 62 6.14 -9.17 -7.43
N GLY A 63 7.18 -9.86 -6.96
CA GLY A 63 8.39 -10.14 -7.73
C GLY A 63 8.28 -11.44 -8.53
N ARG A 64 9.43 -12.00 -8.90
CA ARG A 64 9.51 -13.16 -9.81
C ARG A 64 9.07 -14.49 -9.19
N HIS A 65 9.02 -14.62 -7.86
CA HIS A 65 8.73 -15.89 -7.14
C HIS A 65 7.41 -15.86 -6.36
N VAL A 66 6.42 -15.17 -6.91
CA VAL A 66 5.17 -14.77 -6.25
C VAL A 66 4.11 -15.88 -6.09
N ALA A 67 4.26 -17.01 -6.79
CA ALA A 67 3.20 -18.02 -6.92
C ALA A 67 2.78 -18.65 -5.57
N GLU A 68 3.74 -18.94 -4.69
CA GLU A 68 3.48 -19.52 -3.37
C GLU A 68 2.84 -18.51 -2.41
N ILE A 69 3.13 -17.23 -2.57
CA ILE A 69 2.55 -16.16 -1.74
C ILE A 69 1.12 -15.84 -2.17
N LEU A 70 0.83 -15.85 -3.47
CA LEU A 70 -0.53 -15.58 -3.95
C LEU A 70 -1.46 -16.77 -3.76
N ARG A 71 -0.93 -18.00 -3.68
CA ARG A 71 -1.72 -19.23 -3.49
C ARG A 71 -2.88 -19.34 -4.48
N ILE A 72 -2.58 -18.98 -5.73
CA ILE A 72 -3.56 -18.87 -6.80
C ILE A 72 -4.30 -20.20 -6.95
N ARG A 73 -5.63 -20.12 -6.99
CA ARG A 73 -6.50 -21.29 -7.18
C ARG A 73 -7.60 -21.02 -8.20
N PRO A 74 -8.08 -22.05 -8.91
CA PRO A 74 -9.28 -21.94 -9.73
C PRO A 74 -10.50 -21.69 -8.84
N VAL A 75 -11.43 -20.88 -9.34
CA VAL A 75 -12.71 -20.56 -8.69
C VAL A 75 -13.81 -20.77 -9.73
N ALA A 76 -14.72 -21.71 -9.47
CA ALA A 76 -15.68 -22.21 -10.46
C ALA A 76 -16.56 -21.11 -11.07
N ASN A 77 -16.94 -20.10 -10.27
CA ASN A 77 -17.82 -19.01 -10.67
C ASN A 77 -17.13 -17.64 -10.63
N ALA A 78 -15.82 -17.60 -10.89
CA ALA A 78 -15.10 -16.33 -10.97
C ALA A 78 -15.67 -15.46 -12.11
N PRO A 79 -15.88 -14.15 -11.88
CA PRO A 79 -16.24 -13.23 -12.96
C PRO A 79 -15.23 -13.31 -14.12
N PRO A 80 -15.68 -13.21 -15.38
CA PRO A 80 -14.78 -13.32 -16.53
C PRO A 80 -13.80 -12.14 -16.59
N THR A 81 -12.68 -12.35 -17.27
CA THR A 81 -11.78 -11.24 -17.61
C THR A 81 -12.33 -10.46 -18.79
N LEU A 82 -12.61 -9.17 -18.58
CA LEU A 82 -13.14 -8.27 -19.57
C LEU A 82 -12.04 -7.67 -20.46
N ARG A 83 -12.36 -7.49 -21.75
CA ARG A 83 -11.51 -6.69 -22.66
C ARG A 83 -11.48 -5.25 -22.19
N LYS A 84 -10.42 -4.53 -22.52
CA LYS A 84 -10.16 -3.17 -22.02
C LYS A 84 -11.32 -2.20 -22.28
N ASP A 85 -12.01 -2.34 -23.41
CA ASP A 85 -13.11 -1.46 -23.83
C ASP A 85 -14.44 -1.80 -23.14
N ASP A 86 -14.58 -3.02 -22.61
CA ASP A 86 -15.77 -3.49 -21.90
C ASP A 86 -15.68 -3.24 -20.38
N ARG A 87 -14.57 -2.68 -19.89
CA ARG A 87 -14.36 -2.44 -18.45
C ARG A 87 -15.09 -1.19 -17.99
N PRO A 88 -15.65 -1.18 -16.75
CA PRO A 88 -16.28 0.01 -16.18
C PRO A 88 -15.38 1.26 -16.21
N ILE A 89 -15.99 2.41 -16.52
CA ILE A 89 -15.35 3.74 -16.58
C ILE A 89 -15.98 4.63 -15.49
N PRO A 90 -15.20 5.45 -14.77
CA PRO A 90 -13.74 5.56 -14.84
C PRO A 90 -13.04 4.33 -14.26
N ARG A 91 -11.92 3.91 -14.88
CA ARG A 91 -11.13 2.74 -14.41
C ARG A 91 -10.43 2.98 -13.08
N ALA A 92 -10.20 4.25 -12.73
CA ALA A 92 -9.57 4.66 -11.49
C ALA A 92 -10.52 5.59 -10.72
N PRO A 93 -10.50 5.56 -9.38
CA PRO A 93 -11.35 6.43 -8.58
C PRO A 93 -11.02 7.90 -8.84
N VAL A 94 -12.06 8.71 -8.99
CA VAL A 94 -11.97 10.17 -9.06
C VAL A 94 -11.59 10.76 -7.70
N ALA A 95 -11.24 12.05 -7.68
CA ALA A 95 -10.75 12.71 -6.46
C ALA A 95 -11.73 12.63 -5.29
N GLU A 96 -13.04 12.76 -5.55
CA GLU A 96 -14.08 12.62 -4.54
C GLU A 96 -14.13 11.21 -3.95
N THR A 97 -14.12 10.16 -4.79
CA THR A 97 -14.06 8.77 -4.32
C THR A 97 -12.82 8.55 -3.46
N ARG A 98 -11.65 9.03 -3.89
CA ARG A 98 -10.40 8.89 -3.12
C ARG A 98 -10.53 9.52 -1.74
N ARG A 99 -11.09 10.73 -1.65
CA ARG A 99 -11.34 11.40 -0.36
C ARG A 99 -12.25 10.56 0.53
N ARG A 100 -13.40 10.10 0.02
CA ARG A 100 -14.34 9.25 0.78
C ARG A 100 -13.68 7.96 1.29
N VAL A 101 -12.84 7.33 0.46
CA VAL A 101 -12.12 6.10 0.82
C VAL A 101 -11.08 6.38 1.90
N ILE A 102 -10.34 7.49 1.83
CA ILE A 102 -9.40 7.90 2.88
C ILE A 102 -10.13 8.23 4.18
N ASP A 103 -11.24 8.97 4.14
CA ASP A 103 -12.03 9.31 5.33
C ASP A 103 -12.53 8.03 6.04
N ARG A 104 -12.96 7.03 5.24
CA ARG A 104 -13.41 5.73 5.74
C ARG A 104 -12.26 4.92 6.33
N ASP A 105 -11.22 4.66 5.53
CA ASP A 105 -10.19 3.64 5.80
C ASP A 105 -8.99 4.18 6.60
N GLY A 106 -8.78 5.50 6.59
CA GLY A 106 -7.57 6.14 7.08
C GLY A 106 -6.34 5.81 6.22
N TYR A 107 -5.15 6.01 6.79
CA TYR A 107 -3.88 5.80 6.11
C TYR A 107 -3.25 4.44 6.44
N HIS A 108 -4.07 3.37 6.44
CA HIS A 108 -3.61 1.99 6.62
C HIS A 108 -4.13 1.09 5.51
N CYS A 109 -3.28 0.17 5.06
CA CYS A 109 -3.67 -0.85 4.09
C CYS A 109 -4.82 -1.71 4.64
N ARG A 110 -5.94 -1.78 3.91
CA ARG A 110 -7.10 -2.60 4.29
C ARG A 110 -6.88 -4.11 4.14
N PHE A 111 -5.75 -4.54 3.58
CA PHE A 111 -5.32 -5.95 3.59
C PHE A 111 -4.35 -6.27 4.74
N CYS A 112 -3.09 -5.84 4.67
CA CYS A 112 -2.07 -6.18 5.67
C CYS A 112 -2.00 -5.24 6.88
N GLY A 113 -2.68 -4.09 6.84
CA GLY A 113 -2.71 -3.15 7.97
C GLY A 113 -1.51 -2.22 8.10
N ILE A 114 -0.49 -2.32 7.24
CA ILE A 114 0.67 -1.41 7.33
C ILE A 114 0.26 0.05 7.06
N PRO A 115 0.96 1.03 7.66
CA PRO A 115 0.77 2.44 7.33
C PRO A 115 1.06 2.70 5.85
N VAL A 116 0.36 3.67 5.26
CA VAL A 116 0.56 4.07 3.86
C VAL A 116 0.75 5.57 3.70
N ILE A 117 1.48 5.96 2.66
CA ILE A 117 1.93 7.31 2.36
C ILE A 117 1.55 7.65 0.90
N ASP A 118 0.87 8.78 0.70
CA ASP A 118 0.51 9.25 -0.65
C ASP A 118 1.77 9.65 -1.44
N ARG A 119 1.77 9.38 -2.75
CA ARG A 119 2.89 9.72 -3.64
C ARG A 119 3.28 11.19 -3.59
N ARG A 120 2.34 12.09 -3.32
CA ARG A 120 2.54 13.54 -3.25
C ARG A 120 3.37 13.90 -2.02
N VAL A 121 3.13 13.22 -0.89
CA VAL A 121 3.92 13.38 0.33
C VAL A 121 5.35 12.88 0.10
N ARG A 122 5.51 11.69 -0.49
CA ARG A 122 6.84 11.19 -0.93
C ARG A 122 7.55 12.20 -1.84
N SER A 123 6.85 12.75 -2.83
CA SER A 123 7.42 13.73 -3.76
C SER A 123 7.94 14.98 -3.03
N MET A 124 7.20 15.50 -2.06
CA MET A 124 7.64 16.64 -1.24
C MET A 124 8.85 16.30 -0.38
N LEU A 125 8.81 15.16 0.33
CA LEU A 125 9.95 14.72 1.15
C LEU A 125 11.21 14.51 0.30
N ARG A 126 11.08 13.95 -0.89
CA ARG A 126 12.20 13.75 -1.82
C ARG A 126 12.81 15.07 -2.30
N GLU A 127 12.00 16.10 -2.50
CA GLU A 127 12.50 17.43 -2.88
C GLU A 127 13.40 18.02 -1.78
N HIS A 128 13.07 17.76 -0.51
CA HIS A 128 13.87 18.20 0.63
C HIS A 128 15.05 17.29 0.95
N TYR A 129 14.91 15.98 0.74
CA TYR A 129 15.87 14.95 1.14
C TYR A 129 16.18 14.00 -0.02
N PRO A 130 16.75 14.49 -1.14
CA PRO A 130 16.90 13.69 -2.35
C PRO A 130 17.93 12.55 -2.23
N ILE A 131 18.85 12.65 -1.28
CA ILE A 131 19.87 11.62 -1.00
C ILE A 131 19.29 10.53 -0.08
N ALA A 132 18.77 10.91 1.10
CA ALA A 132 18.15 9.97 2.02
C ALA A 132 16.91 9.30 1.39
N LEU A 133 16.06 10.06 0.70
CA LEU A 133 14.92 9.54 -0.07
C LEU A 133 15.29 9.26 -1.54
N ARG A 134 16.15 8.26 -1.75
CA ARG A 134 16.49 7.80 -3.10
C ARG A 134 15.25 7.29 -3.86
N TRP A 135 15.15 7.63 -5.14
CA TRP A 135 14.05 7.17 -5.99
C TRP A 135 14.48 6.98 -7.44
N GLY A 136 15.14 5.85 -7.72
CA GLY A 136 15.60 5.49 -9.06
C GLY A 136 14.54 4.84 -9.96
N ARG A 137 14.99 4.38 -11.13
CA ARG A 137 14.10 3.87 -12.20
C ARG A 137 13.61 2.45 -11.91
N THR A 138 14.41 1.62 -11.25
CA THR A 138 14.06 0.22 -10.94
C THR A 138 13.64 0.06 -9.48
N ASN A 139 12.92 -1.03 -9.17
CA ASN A 139 12.38 -1.26 -7.82
C ASN A 139 13.47 -1.25 -6.74
N ASN A 140 14.61 -1.90 -6.99
CA ASN A 140 15.73 -1.95 -6.04
C ASN A 140 16.46 -0.59 -5.87
N GLN A 141 16.25 0.36 -6.78
CA GLN A 141 16.80 1.72 -6.69
C GLN A 141 15.87 2.70 -5.97
N GLN A 142 14.69 2.26 -5.55
CA GLN A 142 13.76 3.06 -4.75
C GLN A 142 13.94 2.78 -3.27
N HIS A 143 13.70 3.81 -2.46
CA HIS A 143 13.65 3.69 -1.00
C HIS A 143 12.58 2.66 -0.57
N ALA A 144 13.00 1.65 0.19
CA ALA A 144 12.22 0.46 0.50
C ALA A 144 10.94 0.78 1.27
N ALA A 145 11.03 1.59 2.34
CA ALA A 145 9.86 2.01 3.10
C ALA A 145 8.84 2.79 2.25
N PHE A 146 9.27 3.81 1.49
CA PHE A 146 8.37 4.57 0.61
C PHE A 146 7.81 3.74 -0.55
N GLN A 147 8.51 2.71 -1.02
CA GLN A 147 7.98 1.77 -2.01
C GLN A 147 6.92 0.85 -1.39
N CYS A 148 7.23 0.26 -0.24
CA CYS A 148 6.33 -0.63 0.50
C CYS A 148 5.05 0.08 0.94
N MET A 149 5.19 1.24 1.59
CA MET A 149 4.08 2.03 2.13
C MET A 149 3.41 2.91 1.09
N TRP A 150 3.71 2.78 -0.20
CA TRP A 150 3.08 3.64 -1.21
C TRP A 150 1.57 3.37 -1.28
N LEU A 151 0.77 4.37 -0.90
CA LEU A 151 -0.69 4.34 -0.94
C LEU A 151 -1.20 4.13 -2.36
N GLN A 152 -1.98 3.06 -2.53
CA GLN A 152 -2.79 2.78 -3.71
C GLN A 152 -4.28 2.73 -3.35
N TYR A 153 -5.09 2.77 -4.39
CA TYR A 153 -6.53 2.53 -4.33
C TYR A 153 -6.81 1.27 -5.13
N ASP A 154 -7.30 0.24 -4.45
CA ASP A 154 -7.48 -1.08 -5.04
C ASP A 154 -8.95 -1.47 -5.07
N HIS A 155 -9.34 -2.18 -6.11
CA HIS A 155 -10.70 -2.61 -6.35
C HIS A 155 -10.95 -3.98 -5.72
N VAL A 156 -11.89 -4.08 -4.77
CA VAL A 156 -12.25 -5.35 -4.12
C VAL A 156 -12.63 -6.40 -5.18
N LEU A 157 -13.55 -6.06 -6.08
CA LEU A 157 -13.71 -6.73 -7.36
C LEU A 157 -12.85 -6.00 -8.40
N PRO A 158 -11.82 -6.62 -9.01
CA PRO A 158 -10.95 -5.94 -9.96
C PRO A 158 -11.70 -5.31 -11.15
N ASN A 159 -11.20 -4.19 -11.67
CA ASN A 159 -11.82 -3.53 -12.82
C ASN A 159 -11.83 -4.43 -14.07
N GLY A 160 -10.77 -5.20 -14.30
CA GLY A 160 -10.72 -6.21 -15.36
C GLY A 160 -11.70 -7.37 -15.17
N ARG A 161 -12.35 -7.47 -14.00
CA ARG A 161 -13.38 -8.46 -13.66
C ARG A 161 -14.79 -7.82 -13.54
N GLY A 162 -14.94 -6.57 -13.99
CA GLY A 162 -16.23 -5.85 -13.97
C GLY A 162 -16.46 -4.96 -12.75
N GLY A 163 -15.48 -4.79 -11.86
CA GLY A 163 -15.62 -3.87 -10.74
C GLY A 163 -15.52 -2.39 -11.12
N ASP A 164 -16.42 -1.58 -10.56
CA ASP A 164 -16.42 -0.13 -10.74
C ASP A 164 -15.42 0.58 -9.81
N SER A 165 -15.22 1.88 -10.02
CA SER A 165 -14.41 2.72 -9.13
C SER A 165 -15.27 3.52 -8.13
N SER A 166 -16.35 2.94 -7.63
CA SER A 166 -17.14 3.50 -6.54
C SER A 166 -16.41 3.38 -5.19
N ALA A 167 -16.83 4.15 -4.19
CA ALA A 167 -16.23 4.06 -2.85
C ALA A 167 -16.46 2.68 -2.20
N ASP A 168 -17.54 1.98 -2.57
CA ASP A 168 -17.88 0.69 -2.01
C ASP A 168 -16.97 -0.42 -2.54
N ASN A 169 -16.51 -0.30 -3.80
CA ASN A 169 -15.60 -1.25 -4.41
C ASN A 169 -14.11 -0.87 -4.25
N ILE A 170 -13.79 0.35 -3.82
CA ILE A 170 -12.39 0.80 -3.65
C ILE A 170 -11.98 0.79 -2.17
N VAL A 171 -10.76 0.33 -1.88
CA VAL A 171 -10.14 0.38 -0.54
C VAL A 171 -8.75 1.01 -0.58
N VAL A 172 -8.31 1.58 0.54
CA VAL A 172 -6.90 1.93 0.74
C VAL A 172 -6.06 0.66 0.81
N THR A 173 -4.95 0.64 0.08
CA THR A 173 -3.99 -0.46 0.15
C THR A 173 -2.55 0.04 0.03
N CYS A 174 -1.59 -0.79 0.44
CA CYS A 174 -0.19 -0.59 0.13
C CYS A 174 0.14 -1.12 -1.27
N ALA A 175 1.21 -0.61 -1.87
CA ALA A 175 1.65 -1.04 -3.19
C ALA A 175 1.88 -2.57 -3.32
N PRO A 176 2.52 -3.29 -2.38
CA PRO A 176 2.68 -4.74 -2.50
C PRO A 176 1.34 -5.48 -2.52
N CYS A 177 0.38 -5.12 -1.68
CA CYS A 177 -0.94 -5.77 -1.73
C CYS A 177 -1.69 -5.46 -3.04
N ASN A 178 -1.61 -4.22 -3.53
CA ASN A 178 -2.22 -3.81 -4.80
C ASN A 178 -1.64 -4.57 -6.00
N PHE A 179 -0.33 -4.41 -6.24
CA PHE A 179 0.33 -4.94 -7.42
C PHE A 179 0.72 -6.41 -7.27
N GLY A 180 0.67 -6.99 -6.07
CA GLY A 180 0.74 -8.44 -5.88
C GLY A 180 -0.55 -9.13 -6.31
N ARG A 181 -1.72 -8.59 -5.91
CA ARG A 181 -3.01 -9.18 -6.27
C ARG A 181 -3.39 -8.93 -7.73
N MET A 182 -3.09 -7.74 -8.26
CA MET A 182 -3.43 -7.36 -9.65
C MET A 182 -4.92 -7.57 -9.97
N GLU A 183 -5.22 -8.23 -11.09
CA GLU A 183 -6.58 -8.47 -11.60
C GLU A 183 -7.20 -9.77 -11.03
N ARG A 184 -6.67 -10.27 -9.90
CA ARG A 184 -7.19 -11.46 -9.23
C ARG A 184 -8.29 -11.11 -8.24
N THR A 185 -9.33 -11.93 -8.21
CA THR A 185 -10.38 -11.82 -7.20
C THR A 185 -9.82 -12.19 -5.82
N LEU A 186 -10.50 -11.73 -4.77
CA LEU A 186 -10.16 -12.10 -3.40
C LEU A 186 -10.13 -13.62 -3.19
N GLU A 187 -11.11 -14.32 -3.77
CA GLU A 187 -11.23 -15.77 -3.67
C GLU A 187 -10.11 -16.49 -4.41
N GLU A 188 -9.68 -16.00 -5.58
CA GLU A 188 -8.56 -16.57 -6.35
C GLU A 188 -7.24 -16.57 -5.60
N VAL A 189 -7.04 -15.63 -4.66
CA VAL A 189 -5.83 -15.52 -3.81
C VAL A 189 -6.07 -15.88 -2.34
N GLY A 190 -7.29 -16.31 -2.03
CA GLY A 190 -7.73 -16.68 -0.68
C GLY A 190 -7.66 -15.59 0.38
N VAL A 191 -7.75 -14.33 -0.03
CA VAL A 191 -7.78 -13.21 0.90
C VAL A 191 -9.23 -12.89 1.26
N LEU A 192 -9.53 -12.71 2.54
CA LEU A 192 -10.85 -12.31 3.02
C LEU A 192 -11.20 -10.89 2.57
N ASP A 193 -12.50 -10.59 2.44
CA ASP A 193 -12.94 -9.23 2.13
C ASP A 193 -12.41 -8.25 3.18
N PRO A 194 -11.53 -7.31 2.79
CA PRO A 194 -10.91 -6.40 3.75
C PRO A 194 -11.91 -5.44 4.39
N ARG A 195 -13.13 -5.31 3.84
CA ARG A 195 -14.22 -4.49 4.38
C ARG A 195 -14.96 -5.18 5.53
N SER A 196 -14.84 -6.50 5.66
CA SER A 196 -15.49 -7.29 6.74
C SER A 196 -14.89 -7.07 8.13
N ARG A 197 -13.70 -6.48 8.22
CA ARG A 197 -12.99 -6.21 9.47
C ARG A 197 -13.03 -4.73 9.84
N PRO A 198 -12.90 -4.36 11.12
CA PRO A 198 -12.80 -2.96 11.53
C PRO A 198 -11.67 -2.22 10.80
N VAL A 199 -11.87 -0.92 10.58
CA VAL A 199 -10.83 0.00 10.11
C VAL A 199 -9.83 0.25 11.23
N ILE A 200 -8.54 0.35 10.87
CA ILE A 200 -7.50 0.69 11.84
C ILE A 200 -7.59 2.19 12.10
N ARG A 201 -7.80 2.56 13.36
CA ARG A 201 -7.76 3.94 13.83
C ARG A 201 -6.48 4.13 14.63
N SER A 202 -5.62 5.04 14.22
CA SER A 202 -4.38 5.39 14.91
C SER A 202 -4.05 6.86 14.69
N ALA A 203 -2.98 7.34 15.33
CA ALA A 203 -2.47 8.70 15.15
C ALA A 203 -1.77 8.93 13.79
N TRP A 204 -1.50 7.86 13.02
CA TRP A 204 -0.84 7.96 11.73
C TRP A 204 -1.69 8.74 10.72
N ASP A 205 -1.19 9.91 10.32
CA ASP A 205 -1.89 10.85 9.42
C ASP A 205 -1.45 10.72 7.95
N GLY A 206 -0.71 9.67 7.60
CA GLY A 206 -0.14 9.50 6.25
C GLY A 206 1.01 10.46 5.95
N LEU A 207 1.59 11.08 6.99
CA LEU A 207 2.59 12.15 6.90
C LEU A 207 2.07 13.42 6.22
N GLU A 208 0.75 13.57 6.11
CA GLU A 208 0.09 14.64 5.35
C GLU A 208 0.32 16.03 5.95
N ARG A 209 0.67 16.11 7.25
CA ARG A 209 1.03 17.38 7.91
C ARG A 209 2.14 18.15 7.21
N ILE A 210 3.04 17.50 6.47
CA ILE A 210 4.06 18.21 5.67
C ILE A 210 3.45 19.12 4.60
N ARG A 211 2.26 18.78 4.07
CA ARG A 211 1.56 19.59 3.05
C ARG A 211 0.94 20.86 3.62
N ARG A 212 0.73 20.92 4.94
CA ARG A 212 0.05 22.04 5.61
C ARG A 212 0.96 23.25 5.80
N GLN A 213 2.25 23.17 5.45
CA GLN A 213 3.20 24.30 5.50
C GLN A 213 2.95 25.40 4.45
N LYS A 214 2.00 25.25 3.51
CA LYS A 214 1.59 26.34 2.60
C LYS A 214 0.65 27.34 3.28
N LYS A 215 1.13 28.05 4.29
CA LYS A 215 0.63 29.36 4.72
C LYS A 215 1.79 30.20 5.25
N LYS A 216 2.43 30.94 4.35
CA LYS A 216 3.01 32.26 4.64
C LYS A 216 2.28 33.25 3.76
#